data_AF-A0A508TE95-F1
#
_entry.id   AF-A0A508TE95-F1
#
_cell.length_a   1.000
_cell.length_b   1.000
_cell.length_c   1.000
_cell.angle_alpha   90.00
_cell.angle_beta   90.00
_cell.angle_gamma   90.00
#
_symmetry.space_group_name_H-M   'P 1'
#
loop_
_entity.id
_entity.type
_entity.pdbx_description
1 polymer ?
#
loop_
_entity_poly.entity_id
_entity_poly.type
_entity_poly.pdbx_seq_one_letter_code
_entity_poly.pdbx_strand_id
1 'polypeptide(L)' 'MTNHRVALILFAVALATALVAATITTLENVNTRVASNETPPGAMGLARPHPPLDRAPGVPLETPVRR' A
#
# COMPACT_ATOMS: atom_id res chain seq x y z
N MET A 1 -21.59 12.39 -45.82
CA MET A 1 -20.78 12.77 -44.62
C MET A 1 -21.49 12.49 -43.28
N THR A 2 -22.72 11.97 -43.26
CA THR A 2 -23.52 11.76 -42.04
C THR A 2 -23.30 10.37 -41.40
N ASN A 3 -23.17 9.31 -42.21
CA ASN A 3 -22.98 7.93 -41.71
C ASN A 3 -21.69 7.74 -40.90
N HIS A 4 -20.60 8.42 -41.27
CA HIS A 4 -19.34 8.32 -40.53
C HIS A 4 -19.47 8.94 -39.13
N ARG A 5 -20.17 10.08 -39.03
CA ARG A 5 -20.44 10.73 -37.74
C ARG A 5 -21.34 9.86 -36.86
N VAL A 6 -22.38 9.26 -37.44
CA VAL A 6 -23.26 8.33 -36.70
C VAL A 6 -22.48 7.11 -36.20
N ALA A 7 -21.62 6.51 -37.03
CA ALA A 7 -20.78 5.39 -36.61
C ALA A 7 -19.83 5.77 -35.47
N LEU A 8 -19.20 6.96 -35.54
CA LEU A 8 -18.33 7.46 -34.46
C LEU A 8 -19.10 7.73 -33.16
N ILE A 9 -20.33 8.26 -33.25
CA ILE A 9 -21.17 8.49 -32.08
C ILE A 9 -21.53 7.16 -31.41
N LEU A 10 -21.95 6.16 -32.18
CA LEU A 10 -22.29 4.83 -31.64
C LEU A 10 -21.06 4.15 -31.01
N PHE A 11 -19.90 4.26 -31.65
CA PHE A 11 -18.65 3.74 -31.11
C PHE A 11 -18.27 4.44 -29.80
N ALA A 12 -18.36 5.78 -29.73
CA ALA A 12 -18.06 6.53 -28.53
C ALA A 12 -18.99 6.15 -27.36
N VAL A 13 -20.28 5.96 -27.64
CA VAL A 13 -21.24 5.50 -26.63
C VAL A 13 -20.88 4.10 -26.13
N ALA A 14 -20.57 3.17 -27.03
CA ALA A 14 -20.18 1.81 -26.65
C ALA A 14 -18.86 1.76 -25.87
N LEU A 15 -17.88 2.61 -26.23
CA LEU A 15 -16.61 2.70 -25.52
C LEU A 15 -16.81 3.26 -24.10
N ALA A 16 -17.64 4.30 -23.95
CA ALA A 16 -17.94 4.90 -22.67
C ALA A 16 -18.63 3.89 -21.72
N THR A 17 -19.61 3.13 -22.21
CA THR A 17 -20.28 2.11 -21.40
C THR A 17 -19.33 0.97 -21.02
N ALA A 18 -18.46 0.54 -21.93
CA ALA A 18 -17.45 -0.48 -21.65
C ALA A 18 -16.46 -0.02 -20.56
N LEU A 19 -15.99 1.23 -20.61
CA LEU A 19 -15.12 1.81 -19.60
C LEU A 19 -15.79 1.84 -18.22
N VAL A 20 -17.04 2.32 -18.13
CA VAL A 20 -17.78 2.35 -16.86
C VAL A 20 -17.93 0.93 -16.29
N ALA A 21 -18.36 -0.03 -17.10
CA ALA A 21 -18.51 -1.42 -16.66
C ALA A 21 -17.17 -2.04 -16.20
N ALA A 22 -16.08 -1.78 -16.94
CA ALA A 22 -14.75 -2.23 -16.58
C ALA A 22 -14.28 -1.61 -15.24
N THR A 23 -14.53 -0.32 -15.02
CA THR A 23 -14.15 0.32 -13.75
C THR A 23 -14.91 -0.24 -12.55
N ILE A 24 -16.22 -0.47 -12.67
CA ILE A 24 -17.04 -1.05 -11.58
C ILE A 24 -16.54 -2.46 -11.26
N THR A 25 -16.45 -3.33 -12.26
CA THR A 25 -16.02 -4.73 -12.09
C THR A 25 -14.59 -4.87 -11.57
N THR A 26 -13.70 -3.95 -11.96
CA THR A 26 -12.32 -3.89 -11.46
C THR A 26 -12.30 -3.43 -10.00
N LEU A 27 -13.00 -2.34 -9.67
CA LEU A 27 -12.99 -1.81 -8.30
C LEU A 27 -13.69 -2.74 -7.29
N GLU A 28 -14.70 -3.50 -7.71
CA GLU A 28 -15.33 -4.53 -6.87
C GLU A 28 -14.38 -5.71 -6.57
N ASN A 29 -13.48 -6.05 -7.48
CA ASN A 29 -12.51 -7.16 -7.30
C ASN A 29 -11.15 -6.72 -6.78
N VAL A 30 -10.83 -5.42 -6.83
CA VAL A 30 -9.65 -4.88 -6.15
C VAL A 30 -10.04 -4.79 -4.68
N ASN A 31 -9.63 -5.78 -3.89
CA ASN A 31 -9.46 -5.61 -2.46
C ASN A 31 -8.48 -4.43 -2.29
N THR A 32 -9.02 -3.22 -2.18
CA THR A 32 -8.27 -1.98 -1.90
C THR A 32 -7.75 -2.09 -0.49
N ARG A 33 -6.77 -2.98 -0.30
CA ARG A 33 -6.07 -3.13 0.95
C ARG A 33 -5.33 -1.83 1.14
N VAL A 34 -5.93 -0.96 1.94
CA VAL A 34 -5.28 0.27 2.41
C VAL A 34 -3.93 -0.17 2.97
N ALA A 35 -2.86 0.27 2.34
CA ALA A 35 -1.52 0.07 2.86
C ALA A 35 -1.46 0.84 4.18
N SER A 36 -1.57 0.11 5.28
CA SER A 36 -1.39 0.66 6.61
C SER A 36 0.07 0.53 6.99
N ASN A 37 0.72 1.65 7.25
CA ASN A 37 2.06 1.69 7.86
C ASN A 37 1.99 1.47 9.38
N GLU A 38 0.79 1.30 9.94
CA GLU A 38 0.63 0.98 11.35
C GLU A 38 1.27 -0.39 11.62
N THR A 39 2.25 -0.37 12.51
CA THR A 39 2.95 -1.58 12.92
C THR A 39 1.94 -2.45 13.69
N PRO A 40 1.70 -3.72 13.30
CA PRO A 40 0.77 -4.57 14.03
C PRO A 40 1.09 -4.55 15.53
N PRO A 41 0.10 -4.43 16.42
CA PRO A 41 0.35 -4.53 17.86
C PRO A 41 1.07 -5.85 18.15
N GLY A 42 2.34 -5.78 18.55
CA GLY A 42 3.20 -6.95 18.77
C GLY A 42 4.39 -7.11 17.79
N ALA A 43 4.43 -6.39 16.66
CA ALA A 43 5.56 -6.46 15.73
C ALA A 43 6.79 -5.62 16.19
N MET A 44 6.59 -4.66 17.10
CA MET A 44 7.67 -3.90 17.75
C MET A 44 8.36 -4.64 18.91
N GLY A 45 7.98 -5.90 19.20
CA GLY A 45 8.50 -6.66 20.35
C GLY A 45 9.56 -7.71 20.00
N LEU A 46 9.84 -7.96 18.72
CA LEU A 46 10.74 -9.05 18.29
C LEU A 46 12.20 -8.59 18.12
N ALA A 47 12.44 -7.29 17.98
CA ALA A 47 13.79 -6.75 18.04
C ALA A 47 14.18 -6.56 19.50
N ARG A 48 15.06 -7.43 20.01
CA ARG A 48 15.71 -7.22 21.31
C ARG A 48 16.36 -5.82 21.26
N PRO A 49 16.12 -4.93 22.23
CA PRO A 49 16.76 -3.62 22.24
C PRO A 49 18.27 -3.80 22.11
N HIS A 50 18.83 -3.30 21.01
CA HIS A 50 20.27 -3.32 20.83
C HIS A 50 20.86 -2.22 21.73
N PRO A 51 21.95 -2.52 22.47
CA PRO A 51 22.67 -1.48 23.20
C PRO A 51 23.02 -0.34 22.24
N PRO A 52 22.90 0.93 22.65
CA PRO A 52 23.21 2.06 21.80
C PRO A 52 24.64 1.95 21.28
N LEU A 53 24.82 2.14 19.97
CA LEU A 53 26.10 2.06 19.26
C LEU A 53 27.00 3.29 19.49
N ASP A 54 26.55 4.26 20.28
CA ASP A 54 27.27 5.50 20.53
C ASP A 54 27.97 5.46 21.88
N ARG A 55 29.19 4.90 21.88
CA ARG A 55 30.07 4.98 23.05
C ARG A 55 31.50 5.21 22.62
N ALA A 56 32.10 6.24 23.20
CA ALA A 56 33.53 6.47 23.09
C ALA A 56 34.31 5.24 23.61
N PRO A 57 35.50 4.93 23.06
CA PRO A 57 36.32 3.82 23.51
C PRO A 57 36.56 3.87 25.04
N GLY A 58 36.25 2.78 25.74
CA GLY A 58 36.62 2.58 27.15
C GLY A 58 35.48 2.63 28.18
N VAL A 59 34.22 2.81 27.76
CA VAL A 59 33.13 3.00 28.72
C VAL A 59 32.38 1.64 28.90
N PRO A 60 32.24 1.06 30.12
CA PRO A 60 31.83 -0.34 30.32
C PRO A 60 30.33 -0.64 30.09
N LEU A 61 30.00 -1.71 29.36
CA LEU A 61 28.62 -2.17 29.15
C LEU A 61 27.93 -2.42 30.51
N GLU A 62 26.86 -1.68 30.81
CA GLU A 62 25.99 -2.02 31.94
C GLU A 62 25.26 -3.31 31.59
N THR A 63 25.78 -4.43 32.07
CA THR A 63 25.03 -5.68 32.08
C THR A 63 23.91 -5.54 33.10
N PRO A 64 22.65 -5.87 32.74
CA PRO A 64 21.57 -5.83 33.70
C PRO A 64 21.86 -6.83 34.83
N VAL A 65 22.09 -6.31 36.04
CA VAL A 65 22.23 -7.09 37.26
C VAL A 65 20.90 -7.80 37.50
N ARG A 66 20.91 -9.12 37.32
CA ARG A 66 19.79 -9.99 37.66
C ARG A 66 19.79 -10.18 39.19
N ARG A 67 18.93 -9.44 39.89
CA ARG A 67 18.50 -9.81 41.26
C ARG A 67 17.30 -10.74 41.18
#